data_AF-A0AAX2MC96-F1
#
_entry.id   AF-A0AAX2MC96-F1
#
_cell.length_a   1.000
_cell.length_b   1.000
_cell.length_c   1.000
_cell.angle_alpha   90.00
_cell.angle_beta   90.00
_cell.angle_gamma   90.00
#
_symmetry.space_group_name_H-M   'P 1'
#
loop_
_entity.id
_entity.type
_entity.pdbx_description
1 polymer ?
#
loop_
_entity_poly.entity_id
_entity_poly.type
_entity_poly.pdbx_seq_one_letter_code
_entity_poly.pdbx_strand_id
1 'polypeptide(L)'
;MFAALPLLGAALQAQATRSVRQRPLPEPQSQEPRCPCCGGLPLASLLLRGDSGHAQRYVVCSMCSHAWPVGRVRCLSCGNSRDLHYYSLAARDYLPPEPDHQRPHQARGAREVEACDQCHGALKQISLLLDADAEAGADDLASLALDLLAGEAGYARIGFNPLFLPGDPA
;
A
#
# COMPACT_ATOMS: atom_id res chain seq x y z
N MET A 1 14.70 12.81 -20.79
CA MET A 1 13.22 12.85 -20.69
C MET A 1 12.71 12.34 -19.35
N PHE A 2 13.32 11.31 -18.74
CA PHE A 2 12.87 10.74 -17.45
C PHE A 2 12.88 11.69 -16.24
N ALA A 3 13.78 12.68 -16.18
CA ALA A 3 13.89 13.60 -15.05
C ALA A 3 12.65 14.48 -14.79
N ALA A 4 11.79 14.68 -15.80
CA ALA A 4 10.57 15.48 -15.66
C ALA A 4 9.36 14.68 -15.14
N LEU A 5 9.46 13.34 -15.09
CA LEU A 5 8.31 12.50 -14.78
C LEU A 5 7.78 12.68 -13.34
N PRO A 6 8.61 12.82 -12.29
CA PRO A 6 8.10 13.11 -10.95
C PRO A 6 7.36 14.45 -10.87
N LEU A 7 7.81 15.46 -11.65
CA LEU A 7 7.13 16.76 -11.72
C LEU A 7 5.77 16.64 -12.39
N LEU A 8 5.67 15.85 -13.46
CA LEU A 8 4.40 15.54 -14.11
C LEU A 8 3.47 14.78 -13.15
N GLY A 9 3.99 13.77 -12.45
CA GLY A 9 3.26 13.01 -11.44
C GLY A 9 2.70 13.91 -10.34
N ALA A 10 3.53 14.78 -9.77
CA ALA A 10 3.13 15.75 -8.76
C ALA A 10 2.04 16.72 -9.27
N ALA A 11 2.19 17.23 -10.50
CA ALA A 11 1.20 18.11 -11.11
C ALA A 11 -0.16 17.40 -11.29
N LEU A 12 -0.14 16.15 -11.76
CA LEU A 12 -1.36 15.34 -11.91
C LEU A 12 -2.00 15.02 -10.56
N GLN A 13 -1.20 14.72 -9.52
CA GLN A 13 -1.72 14.49 -8.17
C GLN A 13 -2.41 15.75 -7.61
N ALA A 14 -1.77 16.92 -7.76
CA ALA A 14 -2.34 18.19 -7.32
C ALA A 14 -3.66 18.51 -8.05
N GLN A 15 -3.72 18.30 -9.37
CA GLN A 15 -4.93 18.49 -10.17
C GLN A 15 -6.03 17.51 -9.77
N ALA A 16 -5.73 16.22 -9.65
CA ALA A 16 -6.70 15.18 -9.31
C ALA A 16 -7.30 15.44 -7.93
N THR A 17 -6.46 15.78 -6.95
CA THR A 17 -6.88 16.16 -5.60
C THR A 17 -7.81 17.38 -5.63
N ARG A 18 -7.42 18.45 -6.34
CA ARG A 18 -8.26 19.65 -6.48
C ARG A 18 -9.61 19.31 -7.11
N SER A 19 -9.63 18.47 -8.15
CA SER A 19 -10.86 18.07 -8.84
C SER A 19 -11.79 17.24 -7.96
N VAL A 20 -11.26 16.29 -7.17
CA VAL A 20 -12.08 15.44 -6.30
C VAL A 20 -12.66 16.26 -5.14
N ARG A 21 -11.90 17.20 -4.57
CA ARG A 21 -12.38 18.09 -3.49
C ARG A 21 -13.56 18.99 -3.88
N GLN A 22 -13.84 19.15 -5.17
CA GLN A 22 -14.94 19.97 -5.69
C GLN A 22 -16.24 19.16 -5.91
N ARG A 23 -16.26 17.88 -5.54
CA ARG A 23 -17.39 16.96 -5.79
C ARG A 23 -17.79 16.29 -4.47
N PRO A 24 -19.04 15.81 -4.34
CA PRO A 24 -19.41 14.91 -3.26
C PRO A 24 -18.50 13.67 -3.28
N LEU A 25 -18.02 13.26 -2.12
CA LEU A 25 -17.28 12.01 -2.00
C LEU A 25 -18.25 10.83 -2.12
N PRO A 26 -17.84 9.73 -2.76
CA PRO A 26 -18.63 8.50 -2.79
C PRO A 26 -18.80 7.95 -1.37
N GLU A 27 -19.77 7.07 -1.19
CA GLU A 27 -19.88 6.32 0.06
C GLU A 27 -18.57 5.58 0.36
N PRO A 28 -18.18 5.50 1.64
CA PRO A 28 -16.85 5.02 2.03
C PRO A 28 -16.61 3.56 1.65
N GLN A 29 -17.63 2.74 1.46
CA GLN A 29 -17.45 1.31 1.27
C GLN A 29 -17.24 0.95 -0.20
N SER A 30 -16.00 0.58 -0.54
CA SER A 30 -15.65 -0.01 -1.82
C SER A 30 -14.70 -1.17 -1.59
N GLN A 31 -14.98 -2.34 -2.18
CA GLN A 31 -14.05 -3.48 -2.20
C GLN A 31 -13.28 -3.56 -3.54
N GLU A 32 -13.43 -2.53 -4.37
CA GLU A 32 -12.82 -2.46 -5.69
C GLU A 32 -11.33 -2.11 -5.59
N PRO A 33 -10.50 -2.60 -6.54
CA PRO A 33 -9.08 -2.27 -6.60
C PRO A 33 -8.80 -0.83 -7.03
N ARG A 34 -9.80 -0.11 -7.54
CA ARG A 34 -9.66 1.25 -8.07
C ARG A 34 -10.31 2.27 -7.16
N CYS A 35 -9.75 3.47 -7.15
CA CYS A 35 -10.26 4.58 -6.37
C CYS A 35 -11.70 4.94 -6.80
N PRO A 36 -12.67 4.99 -5.88
CA PRO A 36 -14.06 5.32 -6.22
C PRO A 36 -14.24 6.80 -6.60
N CYS A 37 -13.27 7.67 -6.30
CA CYS A 37 -13.32 9.09 -6.64
C CYS A 37 -12.83 9.41 -8.05
N CYS A 38 -11.74 8.76 -8.50
CA CYS A 38 -11.06 9.12 -9.75
C CYS A 38 -10.69 7.93 -10.65
N GLY A 39 -10.98 6.69 -10.25
CA GLY A 39 -10.62 5.47 -11.00
C GLY A 39 -9.13 5.10 -10.96
N GLY A 40 -8.31 5.89 -10.26
CA GLY A 40 -6.87 5.70 -10.13
C GLY A 40 -6.49 4.40 -9.41
N LEU A 41 -5.26 3.95 -9.65
CA LEU A 41 -4.67 2.77 -9.02
C LEU A 41 -4.31 3.03 -7.55
N PRO A 42 -4.16 1.97 -6.73
CA PRO A 42 -3.73 2.12 -5.35
C PRO A 42 -2.27 2.58 -5.28
N LEU A 43 -1.94 3.37 -4.26
CA LEU A 43 -0.58 3.74 -3.89
C LEU A 43 -0.01 2.69 -2.93
N ALA A 44 -0.67 2.56 -1.78
CA ALA A 44 -0.38 1.66 -0.68
C ALA A 44 -1.66 1.45 0.15
N SER A 45 -1.65 0.44 1.01
CA SER A 45 -2.61 0.29 2.10
C SER A 45 -2.14 1.03 3.35
N LEU A 46 -3.06 1.65 4.09
CA LEU A 46 -2.83 2.20 5.42
C LEU A 46 -3.57 1.35 6.46
N LEU A 47 -2.87 0.98 7.53
CA LEU A 47 -3.49 0.42 8.73
C LEU A 47 -3.61 1.51 9.79
N LEU A 48 -4.84 1.75 10.25
CA LEU A 48 -5.14 2.67 11.33
C LEU A 48 -6.02 2.01 12.39
N ARG A 49 -6.08 2.63 13.58
CA ARG A 49 -6.95 2.19 14.66
C ARG A 49 -8.38 2.60 14.33
N GLY A 50 -9.27 1.63 14.17
CA GLY A 50 -10.70 1.89 14.04
C GLY A 50 -11.37 2.15 15.38
N ASP A 51 -12.62 2.59 15.34
CA ASP A 51 -13.41 2.94 16.53
C ASP A 51 -13.62 1.77 17.50
N SER A 52 -13.62 0.53 16.99
CA SER A 52 -13.69 -0.68 17.81
C SER A 52 -12.36 -1.04 18.50
N GLY A 53 -11.31 -0.24 18.30
CA GLY A 53 -9.95 -0.52 18.75
C GLY A 53 -9.18 -1.51 17.88
N HIS A 54 -9.86 -2.19 16.95
CA HIS A 54 -9.22 -3.10 15.99
C HIS A 54 -8.62 -2.33 14.80
N ALA A 55 -7.58 -2.91 14.19
CA ALA A 55 -6.97 -2.36 12.99
C ALA A 55 -7.96 -2.37 11.82
N GLN A 56 -8.11 -1.22 11.15
CA GLN A 56 -8.83 -1.07 9.90
C GLN A 56 -7.83 -0.83 8.76
N ARG A 57 -8.14 -1.40 7.59
CA ARG A 57 -7.34 -1.21 6.39
C ARG A 57 -8.04 -0.24 5.45
N TYR A 58 -7.30 0.77 5.04
CA TYR A 58 -7.69 1.70 3.99
C TYR A 58 -6.71 1.55 2.83
N VAL A 59 -7.15 1.86 1.62
CA VAL A 59 -6.28 1.95 0.45
C VAL A 59 -6.21 3.40 0.04
N VAL A 60 -5.00 3.92 -0.16
CA VAL A 60 -4.75 5.30 -0.61
C VAL A 60 -4.64 5.33 -2.12
N CYS A 61 -5.34 6.27 -2.77
CA CYS A 61 -5.20 6.47 -4.21
C CYS A 61 -3.84 7.09 -4.56
N SER A 62 -3.18 6.55 -5.60
CA SER A 62 -1.94 7.10 -6.17
C SER A 62 -2.07 8.51 -6.75
N MET A 63 -3.29 8.93 -7.12
CA MET A 63 -3.54 10.19 -7.82
C MET A 63 -4.21 11.25 -6.94
N CYS A 64 -5.41 10.99 -6.43
CA CYS A 64 -6.18 11.99 -5.69
C CYS A 64 -6.04 11.90 -4.16
N SER A 65 -5.20 10.99 -3.66
CA SER A 65 -4.98 10.73 -2.23
C SER A 65 -6.23 10.37 -1.42
N HIS A 66 -7.37 10.11 -2.06
CA HIS A 66 -8.55 9.59 -1.38
C HIS A 66 -8.24 8.22 -0.79
N ALA A 67 -8.56 8.05 0.49
CA ALA A 67 -8.44 6.78 1.19
C ALA A 67 -9.82 6.16 1.38
N TRP A 68 -9.97 4.89 1.03
CA TRP A 68 -11.23 4.16 1.22
C TRP A 68 -11.02 2.85 1.99
N PRO A 69 -11.92 2.47 2.91
CA PRO A 69 -11.85 1.24 3.66
C PRO A 69 -12.06 0.00 2.78
N VAL A 70 -11.24 -1.02 3.02
CA VAL A 70 -11.35 -2.35 2.41
C VAL A 70 -11.26 -3.44 3.48
N GLY A 71 -11.65 -4.67 3.15
CA GLY A 71 -11.45 -5.81 4.05
C GLY A 71 -9.98 -5.96 4.49
N ARG A 72 -9.74 -6.15 5.79
CA ARG A 72 -8.37 -6.20 6.36
C ARG A 72 -7.54 -7.35 5.78
N VAL A 73 -8.13 -8.54 5.68
CA VAL A 73 -7.48 -9.76 5.15
C VAL A 73 -8.13 -10.10 3.81
N ARG A 74 -7.72 -9.36 2.77
CA ARG A 74 -8.23 -9.51 1.41
C ARG A 74 -7.25 -8.92 0.41
N CYS A 75 -6.79 -9.71 -0.55
CA CYS A 75 -6.05 -9.22 -1.70
C CYS A 75 -6.89 -8.19 -2.44
N LEU A 76 -6.38 -6.98 -2.57
CA LEU A 76 -7.07 -5.89 -3.26
C LEU A 76 -7.33 -6.21 -4.74
N SER A 77 -6.41 -6.96 -5.39
CA SER A 77 -6.47 -7.24 -6.82
C SER A 77 -7.49 -8.32 -7.19
N CYS A 78 -7.46 -9.49 -6.53
CA CYS A 78 -8.30 -10.63 -6.91
C CYS A 78 -9.38 -10.98 -5.88
N GLY A 79 -9.40 -10.31 -4.72
CA GLY A 79 -10.37 -10.55 -3.66
C GLY A 79 -10.11 -11.80 -2.81
N ASN A 80 -8.99 -12.51 -3.03
CA ASN A 80 -8.59 -13.65 -2.22
C ASN A 80 -8.41 -13.26 -0.75
N SER A 81 -8.90 -14.07 0.18
CA SER A 81 -8.73 -13.87 1.62
C SER A 81 -7.95 -15.00 2.31
N ARG A 82 -7.33 -15.88 1.52
CA ARG A 82 -6.46 -16.97 1.97
C ARG A 82 -5.07 -16.77 1.38
N ASP A 83 -4.06 -17.46 1.89
CA ASP A 83 -2.72 -17.49 1.26
C ASP A 83 -2.17 -16.08 0.94
N LEU A 84 -2.38 -15.17 1.90
CA LEU A 84 -1.80 -13.83 1.90
C LEU A 84 -0.60 -13.82 2.82
N HIS A 85 0.52 -13.35 2.30
CA HIS A 85 1.78 -13.24 3.03
C HIS A 85 2.11 -11.77 3.31
N TYR A 86 2.73 -11.52 4.45
CA TYR A 86 3.14 -10.19 4.86
C TYR A 86 4.64 -10.21 5.13
N TYR A 87 5.39 -9.44 4.33
CA TYR A 87 6.86 -9.37 4.43
C TYR A 87 7.29 -7.99 4.89
N SER A 88 8.22 -7.92 5.84
CA SER A 88 8.87 -6.68 6.28
C SER A 88 10.38 -6.79 6.12
N LEU A 89 11.07 -5.65 6.02
CA LEU A 89 12.53 -5.65 6.02
C LEU A 89 13.02 -5.85 7.45
N ALA A 90 14.06 -6.66 7.59
CA ALA A 90 14.78 -6.86 8.82
C ALA A 90 16.28 -6.73 8.58
N ALA A 91 17.04 -6.44 9.64
CA ALA A 91 18.50 -6.52 9.59
C ALA A 91 18.93 -7.96 9.24
N ARG A 92 20.09 -8.13 8.59
CA ARG A 92 20.55 -9.45 8.15
C ARG A 92 20.77 -10.44 9.30
N ASP A 93 21.09 -9.93 10.47
CA ASP A 93 21.32 -10.64 11.72
C ASP A 93 20.06 -10.69 12.62
N TYR A 94 18.92 -10.19 12.12
CA TYR A 94 17.65 -10.29 12.82
C TYR A 94 17.24 -11.75 12.95
N LEU A 95 17.14 -12.24 14.19
CA LEU A 95 16.43 -13.48 14.49
C LEU A 95 14.97 -13.15 14.79
N PRO A 96 14.02 -13.69 14.01
CA PRO A 96 12.61 -13.55 14.35
C PRO A 96 12.33 -14.24 15.70
N PRO A 97 11.50 -13.64 16.56
CA PRO A 97 11.08 -14.27 17.80
C PRO A 97 10.31 -15.55 17.51
N GLU A 98 10.40 -16.53 18.43
CA GLU A 98 9.65 -17.78 18.37
C GLU A 98 8.15 -17.51 18.16
N PRO A 99 7.47 -18.25 17.27
CA PRO A 99 6.05 -18.04 16.99
C PRO A 99 5.20 -18.08 18.26
N ASP A 100 4.49 -16.98 18.52
CA ASP A 100 3.58 -16.87 19.65
C ASP A 100 2.15 -16.68 19.13
N HIS A 101 1.31 -17.71 19.30
CA HIS A 101 -0.09 -17.67 18.86
C HIS A 101 -0.92 -16.63 19.62
N GLN A 102 -0.48 -16.20 20.82
CA GLN A 102 -1.14 -15.12 21.57
C GLN A 102 -0.72 -13.74 21.06
N ARG A 103 0.43 -13.65 20.38
CA ARG A 103 0.97 -12.42 19.80
C ARG A 103 1.36 -12.62 18.32
N PRO A 104 0.40 -12.94 17.44
CA PRO A 104 0.66 -13.29 16.03
C PRO A 104 1.20 -12.11 15.19
N HIS A 105 1.39 -10.94 15.78
CA HIS A 105 1.84 -9.72 15.14
C HIS A 105 3.15 -9.18 15.75
N GLN A 106 3.84 -9.96 16.59
CA GLN A 106 5.05 -9.53 17.30
C GLN A 106 6.25 -9.22 16.40
N ALA A 107 6.30 -9.77 15.18
CA ALA A 107 7.39 -9.59 14.22
C ALA A 107 6.96 -8.74 13.00
N ARG A 108 5.88 -7.97 13.13
CA ARG A 108 5.34 -7.12 12.05
C ARG A 108 6.13 -5.83 11.94
N GLY A 109 6.38 -5.39 10.71
CA GLY A 109 7.01 -4.11 10.42
C GLY A 109 5.98 -2.98 10.30
N ALA A 110 6.41 -1.73 10.52
CA ALA A 110 5.57 -0.58 10.19
C ALA A 110 5.36 -0.42 8.67
N ARG A 111 6.27 -0.98 7.86
CA ARG A 111 6.19 -1.03 6.40
C ARG A 111 6.33 -2.48 5.99
N GLU A 112 5.32 -2.97 5.27
CA GLU A 112 5.23 -4.36 4.83
C GLU A 112 4.78 -4.43 3.38
N VAL A 113 5.03 -5.55 2.72
CA VAL A 113 4.35 -5.94 1.48
C VAL A 113 3.32 -7.01 1.82
N GLU A 114 2.06 -6.77 1.46
CA GLU A 114 1.06 -7.83 1.33
C GLU A 114 1.23 -8.47 -0.05
N ALA A 115 1.49 -9.77 -0.08
CA ALA A 115 1.65 -10.57 -1.28
C ALA A 115 0.58 -11.67 -1.35
N CYS A 116 0.06 -11.93 -2.54
CA CYS A 116 -1.01 -12.91 -2.75
C CYS A 116 -0.56 -14.03 -3.69
N ASP A 117 -0.58 -15.27 -3.21
CA ASP A 117 -0.17 -16.43 -4.02
C ASP A 117 -1.16 -16.77 -5.14
N GLN A 118 -2.42 -16.35 -5.01
CA GLN A 118 -3.43 -16.67 -6.03
C GLN A 118 -3.26 -15.84 -7.30
N CYS A 119 -2.92 -14.54 -7.19
CA CYS A 119 -2.78 -13.67 -8.36
C CYS A 119 -1.36 -13.13 -8.55
N HIS A 120 -0.42 -13.54 -7.71
CA HIS A 120 0.95 -13.03 -7.68
C HIS A 120 1.03 -11.49 -7.59
N GLY A 121 0.02 -10.87 -6.97
CA GLY A 121 -0.06 -9.43 -6.78
C GLY A 121 0.51 -9.01 -5.43
N ALA A 122 1.20 -7.88 -5.39
CA ALA A 122 1.74 -7.27 -4.17
C ALA A 122 1.31 -5.81 -4.01
N LEU A 123 1.00 -5.41 -2.78
CA LEU A 123 0.75 -4.01 -2.40
C LEU A 123 1.40 -3.72 -1.05
N LYS A 124 2.12 -2.61 -0.95
CA LYS A 124 2.65 -2.19 0.34
C LYS A 124 1.55 -1.83 1.32
N GLN A 125 1.82 -2.07 2.59
CA GLN A 125 0.99 -1.74 3.72
C GLN A 125 1.82 -0.96 4.73
N ILE A 126 1.35 0.24 5.07
CA ILE A 126 1.98 1.18 6.00
C ILE A 126 1.11 1.25 7.26
N SER A 127 1.71 1.08 8.43
CA SER A 127 0.99 0.89 9.69
C SER A 127 1.13 2.09 10.64
N LEU A 128 0.09 2.92 10.71
CA LEU A 128 -0.02 4.02 11.67
C LEU A 128 -0.17 3.53 13.12
N LEU A 129 -0.43 2.23 13.31
CA LEU A 129 -0.47 1.58 14.61
C LEU A 129 0.92 1.37 15.21
N LEU A 130 1.93 1.19 14.37
CA LEU A 130 3.31 0.94 14.76
C LEU A 130 4.19 2.19 14.62
N ASP A 131 3.83 3.08 13.70
CA ASP A 131 4.50 4.36 13.50
C ASP A 131 3.48 5.45 13.15
N ALA A 132 3.18 6.32 14.11
CA ALA A 132 2.16 7.36 13.95
C ALA A 132 2.55 8.48 12.97
N ASP A 133 3.85 8.64 12.69
CA ASP A 133 4.37 9.67 11.79
C ASP A 133 4.49 9.18 10.34
N ALA A 134 4.13 7.91 10.07
CA ALA A 134 4.21 7.34 8.74
C ALA A 134 3.21 8.00 7.76
N GLU A 135 3.60 8.09 6.49
CA GLU A 135 2.83 8.67 5.41
C GLU A 135 2.93 7.78 4.16
N ALA A 136 1.79 7.47 3.54
CA ALA A 136 1.71 6.44 2.51
C ALA A 136 2.64 6.68 1.31
N GLY A 137 2.77 7.92 0.81
CA GLY A 137 3.62 8.24 -0.34
C GLY A 137 5.10 8.24 -0.01
N ALA A 138 5.49 8.88 1.08
CA ALA A 138 6.87 9.00 1.54
C ALA A 138 7.43 7.63 1.95
N ASP A 139 6.69 6.87 2.76
CA ASP A 139 7.12 5.55 3.22
C ASP A 139 7.12 4.52 2.10
N ASP A 140 6.26 4.65 1.10
CA ASP A 140 6.35 3.86 -0.11
C ASP A 140 7.68 4.10 -0.84
N LEU A 141 8.09 5.36 -1.05
CA LEU A 141 9.38 5.69 -1.66
C LEU A 141 10.57 5.30 -0.77
N ALA A 142 10.45 5.43 0.55
CA ALA A 142 11.52 5.08 1.49
C ALA A 142 11.73 3.56 1.62
N SER A 143 10.80 2.76 1.10
CA SER A 143 10.81 1.29 1.23
C SER A 143 10.89 0.57 -0.11
N LEU A 144 11.50 1.16 -1.15
CA LEU A 144 11.65 0.53 -2.48
C LEU A 144 12.32 -0.85 -2.44
N ALA A 145 13.19 -1.12 -1.46
CA ALA A 145 13.79 -2.44 -1.28
C ALA A 145 12.76 -3.55 -1.05
N LEU A 146 11.59 -3.24 -0.46
CA LEU A 146 10.49 -4.20 -0.33
C LEU A 146 9.91 -4.58 -1.70
N ASP A 147 9.77 -3.63 -2.63
CA ASP A 147 9.27 -3.93 -3.98
C ASP A 147 10.26 -4.80 -4.75
N LEU A 148 11.56 -4.52 -4.63
CA LEU A 148 12.61 -5.29 -5.28
C LEU A 148 12.59 -6.75 -4.82
N LEU A 149 12.59 -6.98 -3.50
CA LEU A 149 12.54 -8.33 -2.93
C LEU A 149 11.22 -9.05 -3.25
N ALA A 150 10.09 -8.35 -3.26
CA ALA A 150 8.81 -8.92 -3.67
C ALA A 150 8.83 -9.34 -5.15
N GLY A 151 9.43 -8.50 -6.01
CA GLY A 151 9.63 -8.80 -7.42
C GLY A 151 10.53 -10.01 -7.65
N GLU A 152 11.65 -10.10 -6.94
CA GLU A 152 12.55 -11.27 -6.96
C GLU A 152 11.85 -12.55 -6.49
N ALA A 153 10.91 -12.44 -5.54
CA ALA A 153 10.06 -13.53 -5.08
C ALA A 153 8.88 -13.86 -6.02
N GLY A 154 8.75 -13.16 -7.16
CA GLY A 154 7.74 -13.44 -8.18
C GLY A 154 6.41 -12.72 -7.99
N TYR A 155 6.33 -11.69 -7.16
CA TYR A 155 5.13 -10.86 -7.00
C TYR A 155 5.23 -9.55 -7.78
N ALA A 156 4.17 -9.20 -8.50
CA ALA A 156 4.05 -7.96 -9.25
C ALA A 156 3.31 -6.90 -8.44
N ARG A 157 3.85 -5.68 -8.40
CA ARG A 157 3.19 -4.55 -7.74
C ARG A 157 1.88 -4.20 -8.46
N ILE A 158 0.77 -4.21 -7.71
CA ILE A 158 -0.57 -3.86 -8.24
C ILE A 158 -0.85 -2.35 -8.23
N GLY A 159 -0.08 -1.62 -7.42
CA GLY A 159 -0.18 -0.18 -7.26
C GLY A 159 0.93 0.57 -7.98
N PHE A 160 0.90 1.90 -7.86
CA PHE A 160 1.87 2.77 -8.51
C PHE A 160 2.10 4.05 -7.69
N ASN A 161 3.31 4.60 -7.75
CA ASN A 161 3.65 5.89 -7.16
C ASN A 161 4.09 6.87 -8.27
N PRO A 162 3.32 7.92 -8.58
CA PRO A 162 3.62 8.82 -9.69
C PRO A 162 4.87 9.68 -9.50
N LEU A 163 5.45 9.68 -8.30
CA LEU A 163 6.70 10.38 -8.00
C LEU A 163 7.93 9.51 -8.27
N PHE A 164 7.74 8.23 -8.58
CA PHE A 164 8.81 7.30 -8.94
C PHE A 164 8.38 6.37 -10.07
N LEU A 165 9.00 6.52 -11.23
CA LEU A 165 8.89 5.58 -12.33
C LEU A 165 10.18 4.77 -12.39
N PRO A 166 10.12 3.44 -12.27
CA PRO A 166 11.29 2.61 -12.50
C PRO A 166 11.82 2.90 -13.91
N GLY A 167 13.14 3.07 -14.02
CA GLY A 167 13.79 3.11 -15.32
C GLY A 167 13.69 1.75 -16.02
N ASP A 168 13.75 1.74 -17.34
CA ASP A 168 13.85 0.50 -18.09
C ASP A 168 15.15 -0.23 -17.68
N PRO A 169 15.10 -1.54 -17.36
CA PRO A 169 16.30 -2.34 -17.28
C PRO A 169 16.82 -2.50 -18.72
N ALA A 170 17.70 -1.60 -19.14
CA ALA A 170 18.40 -1.69 -20.41
C ALA A 170 19.16 -3.02 -20.53
#